data_AF-A0A2D2DIX1-F1
#
_entry.id   AF-A0A2D2DIX1-F1
#
_cell.length_a   1.000
_cell.length_b   1.000
_cell.length_c   1.000
_cell.angle_alpha   90.00
_cell.angle_beta   90.00
_cell.angle_gamma   90.00
#
_symmetry.space_group_name_H-M   'P 1'
#
loop_
_entity.id
_entity.type
_entity.pdbx_description
1 polymer ?
#
loop_
_entity_poly.entity_id
_entity_poly.type
_entity_poly.pdbx_seq_one_letter_code
_entity_poly.pdbx_strand_id
1 'polypeptide(L)' 'MSVDAESVTTLRQLAMRLCGEALEFMRIAMCAGGARIEVWLCVRQSCVEALSEAIARQLPGARFREAPYQAGAVA' A
#
# COMPACT_ATOMS: atom_id res chain seq x y z
N MET A 1 2.46 4.56 -1.92
CA MET A 1 3.56 4.36 -0.96
C MET A 1 4.75 3.73 -1.69
N SER A 2 5.93 3.72 -1.09
CA SER A 2 7.04 2.89 -1.55
C SER A 2 7.57 2.01 -0.42
N VAL A 3 8.00 0.80 -0.77
CA VAL A 3 8.59 -0.18 0.16
C VAL A 3 9.86 -0.76 -0.44
N ASP A 4 10.71 -1.37 0.38
CA ASP A 4 11.86 -2.11 -0.13
C ASP A 4 11.39 -3.36 -0.89
N ALA A 5 12.16 -3.82 -1.87
CA ALA A 5 11.74 -4.92 -2.74
C ALA A 5 11.47 -6.22 -1.99
N GLU A 6 12.22 -6.50 -0.94
CA GLU A 6 12.01 -7.65 -0.05
C GLU A 6 10.69 -7.57 0.73
N SER A 7 10.19 -6.36 0.97
CA SER A 7 9.00 -6.10 1.78
C SER A 7 7.69 -6.13 0.98
N VAL A 8 7.75 -6.15 -0.36
CA VAL A 8 6.54 -6.06 -1.20
C VAL A 8 5.59 -7.24 -1.02
N THR A 9 6.14 -8.45 -0.84
CA THR A 9 5.34 -9.67 -0.63
C THR A 9 4.64 -9.61 0.73
N THR A 10 5.35 -9.17 1.77
CA THR A 10 4.79 -8.97 3.11
C THR A 10 3.68 -7.93 3.09
N LEU A 11 3.87 -6.80 2.39
CA LEU A 11 2.82 -5.79 2.21
C LEU A 11 1.57 -6.37 1.54
N ARG A 12 1.75 -7.15 0.48
CA ARG A 12 0.63 -7.80 -0.23
C ARG A 12 -0.14 -8.73 0.69
N GLN A 13 0.56 -9.59 1.43
CA GLN A 13 -0.07 -10.52 2.37
C GLN A 13 -0.81 -9.78 3.49
N LEU A 14 -0.22 -8.70 4.01
CA LEU A 14 -0.83 -7.87 5.04
C LEU A 14 -2.13 -7.23 4.54
N ALA A 15 -2.10 -6.59 3.37
CA ALA A 15 -3.27 -5.96 2.76
C ALA A 15 -4.38 -6.99 2.47
N MET A 16 -4.04 -8.16 1.92
CA MET A 16 -5.02 -9.22 1.66
C MET A 16 -5.63 -9.79 2.94
N ARG A 17 -4.84 -9.98 4.00
CA ARG A 17 -5.34 -10.51 5.28
C ARG A 17 -6.21 -9.52 6.04
N LEU A 18 -5.81 -8.25 6.05
CA LEU A 18 -6.49 -7.24 6.87
C LEU A 18 -7.70 -6.65 6.16
N CYS A 19 -7.59 -6.39 4.86
CA CYS A 19 -8.65 -5.75 4.11
C CYS A 19 -9.55 -6.76 3.40
N GLY A 20 -9.05 -7.95 3.01
CA GLY A 20 -9.86 -8.97 2.34
C GLY A 20 -10.62 -8.39 1.15
N GLU A 21 -11.95 -8.50 1.17
CA GLU A 21 -12.85 -7.95 0.14
C GLU A 21 -12.89 -6.41 0.10
N ALA A 22 -12.42 -5.73 1.16
CA ALA A 22 -12.28 -4.28 1.18
C ALA A 22 -11.05 -3.78 0.42
N LEU A 23 -10.17 -4.67 -0.07
CA LEU A 23 -9.09 -4.34 -1.01
C LEU A 23 -9.64 -4.37 -2.43
N GLU A 24 -9.90 -3.20 -2.99
CA GLU A 24 -10.48 -3.05 -4.32
C GLU A 24 -9.41 -3.19 -5.41
N PHE A 25 -8.22 -2.66 -5.16
CA PHE A 25 -7.14 -2.67 -6.14
C PHE A 25 -5.76 -2.56 -5.50
N MET A 26 -4.79 -3.28 -6.05
CA MET A 26 -3.37 -3.14 -5.69
C MET A 26 -2.53 -3.08 -6.97
N ARG A 27 -1.72 -2.04 -7.10
CA ARG A 27 -0.71 -1.92 -8.17
C ARG A 27 0.67 -1.91 -7.57
N ILE A 28 1.56 -2.69 -8.17
CA ILE A 28 2.98 -2.80 -7.80
C ILE A 28 3.78 -2.41 -9.03
N ALA A 29 4.70 -1.46 -8.89
CA ALA A 29 5.64 -1.07 -9.94
C ALA A 29 7.06 -1.00 -9.37
N MET A 30 8.03 -1.51 -10.13
CA MET A 30 9.44 -1.42 -9.73
C MET A 30 9.97 -0.02 -10.00
N CYS A 31 10.68 0.59 -9.05
CA CYS A 31 11.41 1.83 -9.29
C CYS A 31 12.68 1.56 -10.12
N ALA A 32 13.17 2.59 -10.81
CA ALA A 32 14.49 2.55 -11.44
C ALA A 32 15.56 2.20 -10.39
N GLY A 33 16.29 1.10 -10.61
CA GLY A 33 17.29 0.57 -9.68
C GLY A 33 16.83 -0.59 -8.79
N GLY A 34 15.54 -0.98 -8.81
CA GLY A 34 15.04 -2.24 -8.22
C GLY A 34 15.06 -2.35 -6.69
N ALA A 35 15.74 -1.45 -5.98
CA ALA A 35 15.82 -1.48 -4.52
C ALA A 35 14.50 -1.10 -3.83
N ARG A 36 13.69 -0.25 -4.49
CA ARG A 36 12.38 0.18 -3.99
C ARG A 36 11.28 -0.12 -4.98
N ILE A 37 10.11 -0.37 -4.44
CA ILE A 37 8.89 -0.71 -5.17
C ILE A 37 7.83 0.32 -4.83
N GLU A 38 7.22 0.91 -5.86
CA GLU A 38 6.05 1.75 -5.72
C GLU A 38 4.79 0.89 -5.64
N VAL A 39 3.98 1.15 -4.62
CA VAL A 39 2.74 0.44 -4.39
C VAL A 39 1.59 1.41 -4.23
N TRP A 40 0.50 1.14 -4.95
CA TRP A 40 -0.79 1.81 -4.80
C TRP A 40 -1.78 0.79 -4.29
N LEU A 41 -2.51 1.15 -3.24
CA LEU A 41 -3.58 0.37 -2.64
C LEU A 41 -4.86 1.20 -2.69
N CYS A 42 -5.90 0.65 -3.28
CA CYS A 42 -7.26 1.15 -3.19
C CYS A 42 -7.99 0.24 -2.23
N VAL A 43 -8.35 0.78 -1.07
CA VAL A 43 -9.09 0.06 -0.03
C VAL A 43 -10.28 0.90 0.40
N ARG A 44 -11.33 0.24 0.89
CA ARG A 44 -12.46 0.95 1.49
C ARG A 44 -11.99 1.76 2.69
N GLN A 45 -12.64 2.91 2.89
CA GLN A 45 -12.27 3.88 3.92
C GLN A 45 -12.21 3.28 5.34
N SER A 46 -13.07 2.30 5.63
CA SER A 46 -13.10 1.57 6.90
C SER A 46 -11.80 0.81 7.23
N CYS A 47 -10.97 0.51 6.23
CA CYS A 47 -9.74 -0.25 6.39
C CYS A 47 -8.48 0.63 6.38
N VAL A 48 -8.59 1.92 6.05
CA VAL A 48 -7.43 2.81 5.85
C VAL A 48 -6.61 2.95 7.13
N GLU A 49 -7.26 3.18 8.27
CA GLU A 49 -6.58 3.40 9.55
C GLU A 49 -5.85 2.12 10.03
N ALA A 50 -6.59 1.00 10.10
CA ALA A 50 -6.04 -0.29 10.50
C ALA A 50 -4.89 -0.74 9.59
N LEU A 51 -5.01 -0.54 8.27
CA LEU A 51 -3.96 -0.87 7.31
C LEU A 51 -2.74 0.02 7.48
N SER A 52 -2.92 1.32 7.68
CA SER A 52 -1.82 2.27 7.88
C SER A 52 -1.05 1.94 9.15
N GLU A 53 -1.74 1.64 10.26
CA GLU A 53 -1.11 1.21 11.51
C GLU A 53 -0.37 -0.11 11.36
N ALA A 54 -0.99 -1.10 10.70
CA ALA A 54 -0.36 -2.39 10.47
C ALA A 54 0.91 -2.27 9.60
N ILE A 55 0.88 -1.45 8.55
CA ILE A 55 2.05 -1.17 7.71
C ILE A 55 3.12 -0.46 8.51
N ALA A 56 2.79 0.59 9.27
CA ALA A 56 3.78 1.32 10.08
C ALA A 56 4.48 0.40 11.10
N ARG A 57 3.76 -0.57 11.66
CA ARG A 57 4.29 -1.55 12.62
C ARG A 57 5.12 -2.67 11.97
N GLN A 58 4.68 -3.21 10.84
CA GLN A 58 5.34 -4.38 10.22
C GLN A 58 6.37 -4.01 9.16
N LEU A 59 6.26 -2.82 8.57
CA LEU A 59 7.08 -2.34 7.47
C LEU A 59 7.64 -0.95 7.82
N PRO A 60 8.58 -0.84 8.77
CA PRO A 60 9.15 0.45 9.20
C PRO A 60 9.88 1.19 8.06
N GLY A 61 10.31 0.48 7.01
CA GLY A 61 10.88 1.06 5.79
C GLY A 61 9.85 1.61 4.80
N ALA A 62 8.54 1.42 5.05
CA ALA A 62 7.48 1.91 4.18
C ALA A 62 7.40 3.43 4.22
N ARG A 63 7.41 4.05 3.03
CA ARG A 63 7.26 5.49 2.86
C ARG A 63 5.88 5.78 2.26
N PHE A 64 5.01 6.35 3.07
CA PHE A 64 3.75 6.90 2.58
C PHE A 64 4.03 8.21 1.84
N ARG A 65 3.33 8.44 0.73
CA ARG A 65 3.32 9.78 0.12
C ARG A 65 2.36 10.65 0.93
N GLU A 66 2.69 11.92 1.12
CA GLU A 66 1.99 12.86 2.00
C GLU A 66 0.53 13.15 1.58
N ALA A 67 0.17 12.85 0.33
CA ALA A 67 -1.22 12.91 -0.14
C ALA A 67 -1.74 11.50 -0.44
N PRO A 68 -2.88 11.07 0.15
CA PRO A 68 -3.61 9.92 -0.38
C PRO A 68 -3.94 10.23 -1.84
N TYR A 69 -3.69 9.27 -2.75
CA TYR A 69 -4.21 9.38 -4.10
C TYR A 69 -5.72 9.36 -4.00
N GLN A 70 -6.34 10.54 -4.07
CA GLN A 70 -7.76 10.64 -4.34
C GLN A 70 -7.92 10.26 -5.81
N ALA A 71 -8.55 9.11 -6.06
CA ALA A 71 -9.07 8.84 -7.38
C ALA A 71 -9.97 10.02 -7.71
N GLY A 72 -9.53 10.89 -8.63
CA GLY A 72 -10.32 12.01 -9.08
C GLY A 72 -11.66 11.46 -9.53
N ALA A 73 -12.74 11.96 -8.92
CA ALA A 73 -14.05 11.87 -9.51
C ALA A 73 -13.92 12.42 -10.93
N VAL A 74 -14.00 11.54 -11.93
CA VAL A 74 -14.13 11.96 -13.31
C VAL A 74 -15.59 12.36 -13.47
N ALA A 75 -15.80 13.67 -13.64
CA ALA A 75 -17.07 14.29 -13.97
C ALA A 75 -17.58 13.85 -15.36
#